data_AF-A0A0C9X736-F1
#
_entry.id   AF-A0A0C9X736-F1
#
_cell.length_a   1.000
_cell.length_b   1.000
_cell.length_c   1.000
_cell.angle_alpha   90.00
_cell.angle_beta   90.00
_cell.angle_gamma   90.00
#
_symmetry.space_group_name_H-M   'P 1'
#
loop_
_entity.id
_entity.type
_entity.pdbx_description
1 polymer ?
#
loop_
_entity_poly.entity_id
_entity_poly.type
_entity_poly.pdbx_seq_one_letter_code
_entity_poly.pdbx_strand_id
1 'polypeptide(L)'
;MIPIHSLANEVQAAEARCFYGFRVMMENIHSLLIDAYIKDPAQREYLFDAIETIPRIKRKSVEWALRWISDQESTFAQRLVAFATVEDIFFTSIKARAHARTYLLIGRDEGMHTDFACLLFSHLKCRRHHPEVVKHIIGEAMKIEQ
;
A
#
# COMPACT_ATOMS: atom_id res chain seq x y z
N MET A 1 0.18 -5.02 8.08
CA MET A 1 0.27 -3.60 7.70
C MET A 1 1.71 -3.30 7.33
N ILE A 2 1.94 -2.60 6.23
CA ILE A 2 3.26 -2.40 5.65
C ILE A 2 3.99 -1.27 6.41
N PRO A 3 5.28 -1.39 6.76
CA PRO A 3 5.95 -0.37 7.57
C PRO A 3 6.27 0.91 6.75
N ILE A 4 5.39 1.91 6.84
CA ILE A 4 5.48 3.20 6.11
C ILE A 4 6.38 4.22 6.82
N HIS A 5 6.86 3.91 8.03
CA HIS A 5 7.63 4.82 8.87
C HIS A 5 8.90 5.37 8.19
N SER A 6 9.51 4.60 7.28
CA SER A 6 10.69 5.06 6.52
C SER A 6 10.36 6.24 5.60
N LEU A 7 9.21 6.24 4.91
CA LEU A 7 8.85 7.29 3.95
C LEU A 7 8.49 8.61 4.65
N ALA A 8 7.73 8.53 5.75
CA ALA A 8 7.30 9.71 6.50
C ALA A 8 8.50 10.48 7.13
N ASN A 9 9.55 9.76 7.53
CA ASN A 9 10.74 10.35 8.15
C ASN A 9 11.63 11.10 7.15
N GLU A 10 11.66 10.67 5.89
CA GLU A 10 12.47 11.31 4.84
C GLU A 10 11.84 12.62 4.34
N VAL A 11 10.52 12.78 4.47
CA VAL A 11 9.81 13.96 3.98
C VAL A 11 9.87 15.13 4.97
N GLN A 12 10.45 16.24 4.53
CA GLN A 12 10.65 17.44 5.35
C GLN A 12 9.50 18.46 5.26
N ALA A 13 8.60 18.32 4.28
CA ALA A 13 7.42 19.19 4.15
C ALA A 13 6.39 18.90 5.26
N ALA A 14 5.90 19.95 5.92
CA ALA A 14 4.98 19.81 7.05
C ALA A 14 3.61 19.26 6.61
N GLU A 15 3.14 19.68 5.44
CA GLU A 15 1.89 19.24 4.83
C GLU A 15 1.92 17.73 4.56
N ALA A 16 3.06 17.23 4.06
CA ALA A 16 3.21 15.82 3.77
C ALA A 16 3.34 14.97 5.03
N ARG A 17 4.02 15.47 6.08
CA ARG A 17 4.02 14.81 7.39
C ARG A 17 2.62 14.75 8.00
N CYS A 18 1.84 15.83 7.85
CA CYS A 18 0.45 15.87 8.31
C CYS A 18 -0.38 14.78 7.58
N PHE A 19 -0.25 14.68 6.26
CA PHE A 19 -0.93 13.65 5.48
C PHE A 19 -0.52 12.23 5.93
N TYR A 20 0.77 11.95 6.08
CA TYR A 20 1.25 10.65 6.56
C TYR A 20 0.74 10.33 7.98
N GLY A 21 0.64 11.33 8.86
CA GLY A 21 0.03 11.18 10.19
C GLY A 21 -1.45 10.78 10.12
N PHE A 22 -2.23 11.46 9.28
CA PHE A 22 -3.63 11.11 9.03
C PHE A 22 -3.78 9.72 8.43
N ARG A 23 -2.92 9.34 7.48
CA ARG A 23 -2.91 8.00 6.91
C ARG A 23 -2.69 6.93 7.99
N VAL A 24 -1.68 7.09 8.86
CA VAL A 24 -1.44 6.12 9.96
C VAL A 24 -2.66 5.98 10.86
N MET A 25 -3.34 7.09 11.17
CA MET A 25 -4.59 7.05 11.93
C MET A 25 -5.69 6.29 11.17
N MET A 26 -5.86 6.55 9.87
CA MET A 26 -6.88 5.88 9.06
C MET A 26 -6.64 4.38 8.94
N GLU A 27 -5.39 3.94 8.77
CA GLU A 27 -4.99 2.53 8.76
C GLU A 27 -5.35 1.79 10.06
N ASN A 28 -5.17 2.48 11.20
CA ASN A 28 -5.60 1.94 12.50
C ASN A 28 -7.13 1.83 12.57
N ILE A 29 -7.87 2.82 12.05
CA ILE A 29 -9.34 2.76 11.97
C ILE A 29 -9.78 1.63 11.04
N HIS A 30 -9.13 1.43 9.90
CA HIS A 30 -9.42 0.32 8.98
C HIS A 30 -9.25 -1.03 9.68
N SER A 31 -8.20 -1.19 10.48
CA SER A 31 -7.98 -2.41 11.27
C SER A 31 -9.13 -2.65 12.26
N LEU A 32 -9.56 -1.61 12.98
CA LEU A 32 -10.70 -1.70 13.89
C LEU A 32 -12.03 -1.99 13.18
N LEU A 33 -12.23 -1.43 11.99
CA LEU A 33 -13.41 -1.68 11.17
C LEU A 33 -13.45 -3.13 10.69
N ILE A 34 -12.31 -3.69 10.27
CA ILE A 34 -12.21 -5.10 9.90
C ILE A 34 -12.64 -5.98 11.09
N ASP A 35 -12.10 -5.73 12.29
CA ASP A 35 -12.43 -6.50 13.50
C ASP A 35 -13.90 -6.36 13.93
N ALA A 36 -14.47 -5.16 13.81
CA ALA A 36 -15.84 -4.87 14.23
C ALA A 36 -16.91 -5.47 13.29
N TYR A 37 -16.62 -5.51 11.98
CA TYR A 37 -17.57 -6.02 10.98
C TYR A 37 -17.47 -7.53 10.79
N ILE A 38 -16.32 -8.15 11.06
CA ILE A 38 -16.18 -9.60 11.01
C ILE A 38 -16.47 -10.18 12.40
N LYS A 39 -17.75 -10.52 12.62
CA LYS A 39 -18.26 -11.07 13.88
C LYS A 39 -18.09 -12.58 13.99
N ASP A 40 -18.14 -13.29 12.85
CA ASP A 40 -17.93 -14.72 12.80
C ASP A 40 -16.44 -15.05 12.96
N PRO A 41 -16.03 -15.77 14.02
CA PRO A 41 -14.65 -16.17 14.23
C PRO A 41 -14.08 -16.97 13.05
N ALA A 42 -14.91 -17.79 12.38
CA ALA A 42 -14.46 -18.59 11.24
C ALA A 42 -14.27 -17.73 9.98
N GLN A 43 -15.07 -16.67 9.82
CA GLN A 43 -14.88 -15.70 8.74
C GLN A 43 -13.73 -14.73 9.04
N ARG A 44 -13.47 -14.44 10.32
CA ARG A 44 -12.29 -13.69 10.78
C ARG A 44 -11.03 -14.49 10.51
N GLU A 45 -11.01 -15.73 10.96
CA GLU A 45 -9.94 -16.67 10.68
C GLU A 45 -9.81 -16.88 9.18
N TYR A 46 -10.88 -17.05 8.38
CA TYR A 46 -10.77 -17.11 6.93
C TYR A 46 -10.29 -15.80 6.27
N LEU A 47 -10.56 -14.62 6.82
CA LEU A 47 -10.11 -13.34 6.24
C LEU A 47 -8.67 -13.02 6.63
N PHE A 48 -8.26 -13.28 7.87
CA PHE A 48 -6.87 -13.23 8.34
C PHE A 48 -6.05 -14.40 7.77
N ASP A 49 -6.64 -15.56 7.62
CA ASP A 49 -6.08 -16.66 6.89
C ASP A 49 -6.12 -16.34 5.42
N ALA A 50 -7.08 -15.65 4.79
CA ALA A 50 -6.98 -15.28 3.37
C ALA A 50 -5.82 -14.31 3.12
N ILE A 51 -5.43 -13.55 4.16
CA ILE A 51 -4.17 -12.81 4.21
C ILE A 51 -2.95 -13.79 4.21
N GLU A 52 -3.07 -15.04 4.67
CA GLU A 52 -2.02 -16.08 4.68
C GLU A 52 -2.20 -17.25 3.66
N THR A 53 -3.42 -17.53 3.18
CA THR A 53 -3.93 -18.72 2.46
C THR A 53 -4.30 -18.38 1.03
N ILE A 54 -4.15 -17.14 0.57
CA ILE A 54 -3.93 -16.83 -0.85
C ILE A 54 -2.41 -16.90 -1.06
N PRO A 55 -1.82 -18.10 -1.19
CA PRO A 55 -0.44 -18.33 -0.77
C PRO A 55 0.56 -17.82 -1.82
N ARG A 56 0.09 -17.59 -3.06
CA ARG A 56 0.95 -17.23 -4.20
C ARG A 56 1.09 -15.73 -4.39
N ILE A 57 -0.04 -15.02 -4.44
CA ILE A 57 -0.06 -13.58 -4.72
C ILE A 57 0.38 -12.81 -3.47
N LYS A 58 -0.14 -13.20 -2.30
CA LYS A 58 0.13 -12.46 -1.08
C LYS A 58 1.57 -12.59 -0.60
N ARG A 59 2.09 -13.83 -0.53
CA ARG A 59 3.49 -14.04 -0.13
C ARG A 59 4.46 -13.29 -1.03
N LYS A 60 4.28 -13.37 -2.35
CA LYS A 60 5.11 -12.65 -3.31
C LYS A 60 4.93 -11.13 -3.21
N SER A 61 3.70 -10.63 -3.03
CA SER A 61 3.45 -9.18 -2.87
C SER A 61 4.06 -8.61 -1.59
N VAL A 62 4.00 -9.38 -0.48
CA VAL A 62 4.58 -8.99 0.81
C VAL A 62 6.11 -9.08 0.74
N GLU A 63 6.68 -10.16 0.21
CA GLU A 63 8.13 -10.30 -0.02
C GLU A 63 8.65 -9.18 -0.94
N TRP A 64 7.92 -8.85 -2.00
CA TRP A 64 8.25 -7.74 -2.90
C TRP A 64 8.16 -6.38 -2.21
N ALA A 65 7.09 -6.11 -1.47
CA ALA A 65 6.92 -4.86 -0.72
C ALA A 65 8.01 -4.70 0.35
N LEU A 66 8.30 -5.76 1.11
CA LEU A 66 9.36 -5.77 2.11
C LEU A 66 10.74 -5.53 1.49
N ARG A 67 11.01 -6.09 0.30
CA ARG A 67 12.24 -5.81 -0.44
C ARG A 67 12.38 -4.32 -0.72
N TRP A 68 11.38 -3.66 -1.30
CA TRP A 68 11.47 -2.23 -1.61
C TRP A 68 11.55 -1.32 -0.39
N ILE A 69 10.90 -1.71 0.71
CA ILE A 69 10.88 -0.89 1.94
C ILE A 69 12.16 -1.05 2.75
N SER A 70 12.74 -2.24 2.77
CA SER A 70 13.96 -2.53 3.52
C SER A 70 15.22 -2.15 2.75
N ASP A 71 15.11 -1.93 1.43
CA ASP A 71 16.22 -1.58 0.56
C ASP A 71 16.75 -0.16 0.85
N GLN A 72 17.98 -0.13 1.37
CA GLN A 72 18.74 1.08 1.69
C GLN A 72 19.39 1.72 0.46
N GLU A 73 19.59 0.96 -0.63
CA GLU A 73 20.19 1.46 -1.87
C GLU A 73 19.15 2.10 -2.79
N SER A 74 17.89 1.67 -2.66
CA SER A 74 16.78 2.30 -3.37
C SER A 74 16.67 3.79 -3.01
N THR A 75 16.37 4.61 -4.00
CA THR A 75 16.07 6.02 -3.75
C THR A 75 14.67 6.19 -3.17
N PHE A 76 14.42 7.32 -2.51
CA PHE A 76 13.08 7.72 -2.07
C PHE A 76 12.04 7.66 -3.21
N ALA A 77 12.41 8.07 -4.42
CA ALA A 77 11.51 8.05 -5.59
C ALA A 77 11.12 6.62 -6.01
N GLN A 78 12.03 5.66 -5.96
CA GLN A 78 11.73 4.25 -6.25
C GLN A 78 10.85 3.65 -5.16
N ARG A 79 11.18 3.90 -3.89
CA ARG A 79 10.36 3.44 -2.76
C ARG A 79 8.95 4.02 -2.79
N LEU A 80 8.80 5.27 -3.21
CA LEU A 80 7.49 5.93 -3.32
C LEU A 80 6.64 5.31 -4.44
N VAL A 81 7.24 4.97 -5.59
CA VAL A 81 6.55 4.26 -6.67
C VAL A 81 6.17 2.85 -6.23
N ALA A 82 7.09 2.12 -5.60
CA ALA A 82 6.81 0.80 -5.06
C ALA A 82 5.67 0.85 -4.04
N PHE A 83 5.67 1.84 -3.15
CA PHE A 83 4.59 2.07 -2.20
C PHE A 83 3.24 2.32 -2.87
N ALA A 84 3.16 3.26 -3.82
CA ALA A 84 1.93 3.51 -4.60
C ALA A 84 1.42 2.24 -5.31
N THR A 85 2.36 1.42 -5.79
CA THR A 85 2.05 0.14 -6.45
C THR A 85 1.42 -0.85 -5.48
N VAL A 86 1.84 -0.87 -4.21
CA VAL A 86 1.23 -1.75 -3.21
C VAL A 86 -0.17 -1.30 -2.82
N GLU A 87 -0.37 0.00 -2.59
CA GLU A 87 -1.64 0.58 -2.17
C GLU A 87 -2.73 0.45 -3.24
N ASP A 88 -2.36 0.43 -4.53
CA ASP A 88 -3.30 0.30 -5.64
C ASP A 88 -3.41 -1.14 -6.13
N ILE A 89 -2.34 -1.69 -6.72
CA ILE A 89 -2.33 -2.97 -7.44
C ILE A 89 -2.57 -4.16 -6.49
N PHE A 90 -1.90 -4.20 -5.33
CA PHE A 90 -2.12 -5.32 -4.42
C PHE A 90 -3.41 -5.17 -3.61
N PHE A 91 -3.94 -3.95 -3.46
CA PHE A 91 -5.17 -3.72 -2.72
C PHE A 91 -6.44 -3.93 -3.56
N THR A 92 -6.41 -3.68 -4.89
CA THR A 92 -7.52 -4.01 -5.81
C THR A 92 -7.91 -5.48 -5.77
N SER A 93 -6.93 -6.38 -5.60
CA SER A 93 -7.16 -7.82 -5.47
C SER A 93 -8.01 -8.20 -4.24
N ILE A 94 -8.03 -7.36 -3.20
CA ILE A 94 -8.83 -7.53 -1.98
C ILE A 94 -10.25 -6.93 -2.17
N LYS A 95 -10.36 -5.79 -2.88
CA LYS A 95 -11.66 -5.11 -3.14
C LYS A 95 -12.65 -5.97 -3.93
N ALA A 96 -12.17 -6.75 -4.90
CA ALA A 96 -13.04 -7.50 -5.82
C ALA A 96 -13.90 -8.60 -5.16
N ARG A 97 -13.63 -8.95 -3.89
CA ARG A 97 -14.26 -10.11 -3.23
C ARG A 97 -15.17 -9.76 -2.06
N ALA A 98 -15.36 -8.48 -1.72
CA ALA A 98 -16.13 -8.10 -0.54
C ALA A 98 -17.17 -7.00 -0.81
N HIS A 99 -18.46 -7.38 -0.78
CA HIS A 99 -19.62 -6.49 -0.96
C HIS A 99 -19.98 -5.67 0.30
N ALA A 100 -19.04 -5.41 1.22
CA ALA A 100 -19.34 -4.68 2.45
C ALA A 100 -19.03 -3.18 2.29
N ARG A 101 -19.93 -2.30 2.76
CA ARG A 101 -19.78 -0.84 2.79
C ARG A 101 -18.43 -0.39 3.39
N THR A 102 -17.87 -1.19 4.28
CA THR A 102 -16.55 -1.01 4.89
C THR A 102 -15.41 -1.06 3.87
N TYR A 103 -15.44 -1.98 2.90
CA TYR A 103 -14.39 -2.10 1.87
C TYR A 103 -14.43 -0.95 0.86
N LEU A 104 -15.60 -0.34 0.65
CA LEU A 104 -15.71 0.89 -0.14
C LEU A 104 -15.07 2.09 0.56
N LEU A 105 -15.22 2.19 1.90
CA LEU A 105 -14.57 3.25 2.69
C LEU A 105 -13.05 3.07 2.72
N ILE A 106 -12.58 1.86 3.03
CA ILE A 106 -11.15 1.55 3.01
C ILE A 106 -10.60 1.78 1.59
N GLY A 107 -11.28 1.28 0.57
CA GLY A 107 -10.84 1.45 -0.82
C GLY A 107 -10.83 2.88 -1.33
N ARG A 108 -11.66 3.78 -0.80
CA ARG A 108 -11.59 5.23 -1.04
C ARG A 108 -10.32 5.81 -0.41
N ASP A 109 -10.04 5.43 0.84
CA ASP A 109 -8.90 5.95 1.59
C ASP A 109 -7.57 5.47 0.96
N GLU A 110 -7.48 4.21 0.53
CA GLU A 110 -6.30 3.72 -0.21
C GLU A 110 -6.09 4.41 -1.55
N GLY A 111 -7.18 4.72 -2.28
CA GLY A 111 -7.07 5.51 -3.51
C GLY A 111 -6.46 6.90 -3.24
N MET A 112 -6.87 7.54 -2.14
CA MET A 112 -6.31 8.82 -1.71
C MET A 112 -4.83 8.71 -1.33
N HIS A 113 -4.41 7.60 -0.69
CA HIS A 113 -3.01 7.35 -0.37
C HIS A 113 -2.15 7.22 -1.64
N THR A 114 -2.64 6.47 -2.63
CA THR A 114 -1.99 6.33 -3.95
C THR A 114 -1.87 7.66 -4.67
N ASP A 115 -2.95 8.45 -4.73
CA ASP A 115 -2.95 9.78 -5.36
C ASP A 115 -1.94 10.71 -4.70
N PHE A 116 -1.83 10.65 -3.37
CA PHE A 116 -0.86 11.45 -2.63
C PHE A 116 0.59 11.01 -2.92
N ALA A 117 0.86 9.71 -3.06
CA ALA A 117 2.17 9.22 -3.47
C ALA A 117 2.54 9.71 -4.88
N CYS A 118 1.59 9.70 -5.82
CA CYS A 118 1.76 10.26 -7.16
C CYS A 118 2.03 11.78 -7.12
N LEU A 119 1.31 12.51 -6.27
CA LEU A 119 1.53 13.94 -6.07
C LEU A 119 2.94 14.21 -5.52
N LEU A 120 3.37 13.51 -4.48
CA LEU A 120 4.72 13.63 -3.94
C LEU A 120 5.78 13.31 -5.00
N PHE A 121 5.58 12.27 -5.80
CA PHE A 121 6.47 11.93 -6.91
C PHE A 121 6.56 13.08 -7.93
N SER A 122 5.45 13.78 -8.16
CA SER A 122 5.42 14.97 -9.01
C SER A 122 6.25 16.14 -8.43
N HIS A 123 6.43 16.23 -7.12
CA HIS A 123 7.26 17.27 -6.52
C HIS A 123 8.77 16.97 -6.55
N LEU A 124 9.20 15.75 -6.89
CA LEU A 124 10.61 15.32 -6.91
C LEU A 124 11.42 15.80 -8.14
N LYS A 125 11.26 17.06 -8.56
CA LYS A 125 11.74 17.62 -9.85
C LYS A 125 13.17 17.25 -10.29
N CYS A 126 14.14 17.13 -9.37
CA CYS A 126 15.54 16.78 -9.68
C CYS A 126 15.94 15.32 -9.37
N ARG A 127 15.01 14.50 -8.86
CA ARG A 127 15.25 13.12 -8.42
C ARG A 127 14.23 12.14 -9.01
N ARG A 128 13.47 12.54 -10.03
CA ARG A 128 12.59 11.63 -10.75
C ARG A 128 13.43 10.66 -11.56
N HIS A 129 13.15 9.37 -11.39
CA HIS A 129 13.75 8.34 -12.21
C HIS A 129 13.23 8.37 -13.64
N HIS A 130 14.02 7.81 -14.54
CA HIS A 130 13.62 7.61 -15.92
C HIS A 130 12.30 6.80 -15.97
N PRO A 131 11.35 7.13 -16.87
CA PRO A 131 10.05 6.46 -16.95
C PRO A 131 10.14 4.92 -17.05
N GLU A 132 11.23 4.40 -17.62
CA GLU A 132 11.47 2.96 -17.73
C GLU A 132 11.66 2.26 -16.37
N VAL A 133 12.23 2.93 -15.38
CA VAL A 133 12.35 2.39 -14.01
C VAL A 133 10.96 2.27 -13.37
N VAL A 134 10.12 3.28 -13.56
CA VAL A 134 8.73 3.28 -13.05
C VAL A 134 7.93 2.14 -13.70
N LYS A 135 8.01 2.00 -15.03
CA LYS A 135 7.38 0.89 -15.76
C LYS A 135 7.92 -0.46 -15.31
N HIS A 136 9.21 -0.57 -15.02
CA HIS A 136 9.80 -1.81 -14.53
C HIS A 136 9.20 -2.23 -13.17
N ILE A 137 9.15 -1.31 -12.21
CA ILE A 137 8.58 -1.56 -10.86
C ILE A 137 7.11 -1.98 -10.97
N ILE A 138 6.30 -1.22 -11.72
CA ILE A 138 4.89 -1.54 -11.94
C ILE A 138 4.74 -2.89 -12.67
N GLY A 139 5.55 -3.13 -13.70
CA GLY A 139 5.52 -4.37 -14.48
C GLY A 139 5.92 -5.60 -13.67
N GLU A 140 6.82 -5.48 -12.69
CA GLU A 140 7.10 -6.55 -11.73
C GLU A 140 5.88 -6.84 -10.85
N ALA A 141 5.22 -5.81 -10.32
CA ALA A 141 4.04 -5.99 -9.47
C ALA A 141 2.85 -6.60 -10.23
N MET A 142 2.61 -6.17 -11.48
CA MET A 142 1.53 -6.74 -12.31
C MET A 142 1.74 -8.23 -12.60
N LYS A 143 3.00 -8.68 -12.76
CA LYS A 143 3.31 -10.12 -12.92
C LYS A 143 3.09 -10.92 -11.64
N ILE A 144 3.04 -10.26 -10.47
CA ILE A 144 2.76 -10.89 -9.18
C ILE A 144 1.25 -10.96 -8.93
N GLU A 145 0.48 -9.98 -9.43
CA GLU A 145 -0.98 -9.94 -9.29
C GLU A 145 -1.72 -10.92 -10.25
N GLN A 146 -1.17 -11.17 -11.44
CA GLN A 146 -1.68 -12.17 -12.42
C GLN A 146 -1.51 -13.63 -11.96
#